data_AF-A0A7J9N700-F1
#
_entry.id   AF-A0A7J9N700-F1
#
_cell.length_a   1.000
_cell.length_b   1.000
_cell.length_c   1.000
_cell.angle_alpha   90.00
_cell.angle_beta   90.00
_cell.angle_gamma   90.00
#
_symmetry.space_group_name_H-M   'P 1'
#
loop_
_entity.id
_entity.type
_entity.pdbx_description
1 polymer ?
#
loop_
_entity_poly.entity_id
_entity_poly.type
_entity_poly.pdbx_seq_one_letter_code
_entity_poly.pdbx_strand_id
1 'polypeptide(L)'
;MENDFLDKVEDNAMIRIWSENVQLEKGDSLAKDYVSELWDYTRISVTQNNLQGLREIWDKWNDETRQLFYSSYGDLPYLLDVKVDEQLFRALAQYWNPAYSCFTFGKVDLVPTVEEYTALLHCPRLQMDKAYSRTAYVPAFWKKLMNITGMSEQWIMARIKQKGECKCISWKNLRDLIIAHPDGKKKVDVFALSIYGLVIFPRALGHVDEAVSDLFNRLSKGVTPVPAILAETFRSMNACRRAGEGRFIGCAQLLLAWFHSHFWKVKKVLYRVFSGHYSPLKEIVATPRRDNISEENCIAILQNLQDDDVE
;
A
#
# COMPACT_ATOMS: atom_id res chain seq x y z
N MET A 1 16.99 29.93 -0.17
CA MET A 1 16.42 28.57 -0.31
C MET A 1 14.90 28.59 -0.49
N GLU A 2 14.19 29.70 -0.22
CA GLU A 2 12.77 29.88 -0.59
C GLU A 2 12.55 30.20 -2.08
N ASN A 3 13.52 30.84 -2.75
CA ASN A 3 13.33 31.29 -4.14
C ASN A 3 13.49 30.17 -5.20
N ASP A 4 14.19 29.07 -4.91
CA ASP A 4 14.33 27.92 -5.83
C ASP A 4 13.05 27.06 -5.93
N PHE A 5 12.11 27.24 -5.00
CA PHE A 5 10.85 26.50 -4.97
C PHE A 5 9.75 27.17 -5.79
N LEU A 6 9.75 28.51 -5.86
CA LEU A 6 8.76 29.25 -6.64
C LEU A 6 8.99 29.10 -8.15
N ASP A 7 10.25 29.07 -8.60
CA ASP A 7 10.59 28.79 -10.01
C ASP A 7 10.14 27.40 -10.49
N LYS A 8 10.08 26.41 -9.59
CA LYS A 8 9.58 25.05 -9.92
C LYS A 8 8.05 24.96 -10.05
N VAL A 9 7.32 25.88 -9.43
CA VAL A 9 5.84 25.90 -9.49
C VAL A 9 5.37 26.45 -10.83
N GLU A 10 6.06 27.45 -11.40
CA GLU A 10 5.81 27.92 -12.77
C GLU A 10 6.05 26.81 -13.81
N ASP A 11 7.13 26.03 -13.64
CA ASP A 11 7.40 24.85 -14.49
C ASP A 11 6.27 23.81 -14.41
N ASN A 12 5.69 23.56 -13.24
CA ASN A 12 4.59 22.60 -13.09
C ASN A 12 3.31 23.07 -13.79
N ALA A 13 2.98 24.36 -13.72
CA ALA A 13 1.83 24.92 -14.44
C ALA A 13 2.04 24.83 -15.96
N MET A 14 3.25 25.12 -16.44
CA MET A 14 3.62 24.99 -17.85
C MET A 14 3.59 23.54 -18.32
N ILE A 15 4.11 22.59 -17.52
CA ILE A 15 4.05 21.15 -17.82
C ILE A 15 2.61 20.66 -17.86
N ARG A 16 1.75 21.12 -16.94
CA ARG A 16 0.33 20.77 -16.93
C ARG A 16 -0.38 21.28 -18.20
N ILE A 17 -0.23 22.57 -18.52
CA ILE A 17 -0.80 23.16 -19.74
C ILE A 17 -0.28 22.45 -20.98
N TRP A 18 1.02 22.14 -21.04
CA TRP A 18 1.61 21.39 -22.14
C TRP A 18 0.99 19.99 -22.26
N SER A 19 0.85 19.25 -21.15
CA SER A 19 0.24 17.92 -21.14
C SER A 19 -1.22 17.96 -21.60
N GLU A 20 -2.00 18.91 -21.09
CA GLU A 20 -3.42 19.11 -21.47
C GLU A 20 -3.54 19.44 -22.96
N ASN A 21 -2.75 20.38 -23.47
CA ASN A 21 -2.75 20.74 -24.89
C ASN A 21 -2.31 19.57 -25.78
N VAL A 22 -1.30 18.81 -25.38
CA VAL A 22 -0.84 17.63 -26.13
C VAL A 22 -1.93 16.55 -26.19
N GLN A 23 -2.68 16.33 -25.11
CA GLN A 23 -3.83 15.41 -25.12
C GLN A 23 -4.96 15.91 -26.02
N LEU A 24 -5.24 17.22 -26.03
CA LEU A 24 -6.25 17.81 -26.92
C LEU A 24 -5.87 17.67 -28.40
N GLU A 25 -4.59 17.87 -28.74
CA GLU A 25 -4.08 17.78 -30.11
C GLU A 25 -3.94 16.34 -30.59
N LYS A 26 -3.39 15.46 -29.76
CA LYS A 26 -3.01 14.09 -30.16
C LYS A 26 -4.03 13.03 -29.77
N GLY A 27 -5.03 13.39 -28.97
CA GLY A 27 -5.95 12.44 -28.36
C GLY A 27 -5.33 11.71 -27.16
N ASP A 28 -6.04 10.70 -26.67
CA ASP A 28 -5.58 9.87 -25.57
C ASP A 28 -4.67 8.72 -26.04
N SER A 29 -4.21 7.91 -25.09
CA SER A 29 -3.36 6.75 -25.36
C SER A 29 -4.14 5.49 -25.77
N LEU A 30 -5.45 5.57 -25.97
CA LEU A 30 -6.27 4.41 -26.30
C LEU A 30 -6.27 4.15 -27.81
N ALA A 31 -6.49 2.89 -28.17
CA ALA A 31 -6.66 2.54 -29.58
C ALA A 31 -7.91 3.26 -30.12
N LYS A 32 -7.84 3.69 -31.39
CA LYS A 32 -9.00 4.26 -32.08
C LYS A 32 -10.17 3.25 -32.00
N ASP A 33 -11.34 3.74 -31.60
CA ASP A 33 -12.56 2.96 -31.37
C ASP A 33 -12.51 2.00 -30.17
N TYR A 34 -11.58 2.20 -29.22
CA TYR A 34 -11.56 1.43 -27.97
C TYR A 34 -12.82 1.72 -27.15
N VAL A 35 -13.56 0.65 -26.85
CA VAL A 35 -14.67 0.66 -25.90
C VAL A 35 -14.31 -0.29 -24.77
N SER A 36 -14.34 0.19 -23.53
CA SER A 36 -14.13 -0.67 -22.37
C SER A 36 -15.42 -1.43 -22.08
N GLU A 37 -15.44 -2.73 -22.36
CA GLU A 37 -16.50 -3.63 -21.91
C GLU A 37 -16.29 -3.92 -20.42
N LEU A 38 -16.89 -3.08 -19.57
CA LEU A 38 -16.86 -3.24 -18.12
C LEU A 38 -18.26 -3.55 -17.60
N TRP A 39 -18.30 -4.23 -16.46
CA TRP A 39 -19.53 -4.47 -15.75
C TRP A 39 -20.03 -3.17 -15.10
N ASP A 40 -21.36 -2.95 -15.19
CA ASP A 40 -22.06 -1.84 -14.54
C ASP A 40 -21.79 -1.81 -13.03
N TYR A 41 -21.60 -2.98 -12.42
CA TYR A 41 -21.26 -3.14 -11.02
C TYR A 41 -20.24 -4.26 -10.82
N THR A 42 -19.21 -4.00 -10.02
CA THR A 42 -18.13 -4.92 -9.69
C THR A 42 -18.22 -5.42 -8.25
N ARG A 43 -18.37 -6.74 -8.07
CA ARG A 43 -18.43 -7.41 -6.76
C ARG A 43 -17.05 -7.69 -6.21
N ILE A 44 -16.42 -6.67 -5.60
CA ILE A 44 -15.10 -6.82 -5.00
C ILE A 44 -15.19 -7.19 -3.50
N SER A 45 -14.42 -8.19 -3.10
CA SER A 45 -14.21 -8.55 -1.69
C SER A 45 -12.87 -8.00 -1.21
N VAL A 46 -12.85 -7.41 -0.02
CA VAL A 46 -11.64 -6.95 0.67
C VAL A 46 -11.28 -7.83 1.86
N THR A 47 -11.59 -9.13 1.80
CA THR A 47 -11.30 -10.07 2.90
C THR A 47 -9.86 -9.93 3.40
N GLN A 48 -9.70 -9.57 4.69
CA GLN A 48 -8.41 -9.30 5.31
C GLN A 48 -7.93 -10.41 6.25
N ASN A 49 -6.65 -10.35 6.58
CA ASN A 49 -6.09 -11.12 7.69
C ASN A 49 -6.61 -10.62 9.04
N ASN A 50 -6.76 -11.53 10.01
CA ASN A 50 -6.95 -11.12 11.39
C ASN A 50 -5.63 -10.52 11.94
N LEU A 51 -5.64 -9.21 12.19
CA LEU A 51 -4.47 -8.46 12.66
C LEU A 51 -4.35 -8.37 14.19
N GLN A 52 -5.27 -8.99 14.94
CA GLN A 52 -5.31 -8.89 16.40
C GLN A 52 -4.00 -9.31 17.06
N GLY A 53 -3.41 -10.42 16.61
CA GLY A 53 -2.12 -10.87 17.15
C GLY A 53 -0.96 -9.92 16.87
N LEU A 54 -0.98 -9.17 15.75
CA LEU A 54 0.04 -8.15 15.48
C LEU A 54 -0.13 -6.95 16.42
N ARG A 55 -1.37 -6.49 16.62
CA ARG A 55 -1.68 -5.40 17.57
C ARG A 55 -1.27 -5.75 19.00
N GLU A 56 -1.65 -6.92 19.48
CA GLU A 56 -1.27 -7.38 20.83
C GLU A 56 0.25 -7.46 21.06
N ILE A 57 1.02 -7.84 20.02
CA ILE A 57 2.48 -7.83 20.10
C ILE A 57 2.98 -6.39 20.17
N TRP A 58 2.48 -5.52 19.30
CA TRP A 58 2.86 -4.11 19.22
C TRP A 58 2.58 -3.35 20.52
N ASP A 59 1.43 -3.61 21.14
CA ASP A 59 1.00 -2.99 22.39
C ASP A 59 1.89 -3.37 23.59
N LYS A 60 2.48 -4.58 23.55
CA LYS A 60 3.38 -5.09 24.59
C LYS A 60 4.83 -4.61 24.44
N TRP A 61 5.19 -4.00 23.31
CA TRP A 61 6.56 -3.54 23.10
C TRP A 61 6.85 -2.25 23.87
N ASN A 62 8.01 -2.21 24.51
CA ASN A 62 8.53 -0.99 25.12
C ASN A 62 8.97 0.03 24.06
N ASP A 63 9.20 1.27 24.49
CA ASP A 63 9.56 2.36 23.59
C ASP A 63 10.86 2.07 22.83
N GLU A 64 11.86 1.46 23.46
CA GLU A 64 13.12 1.08 22.81
C GLU A 64 12.90 0.16 21.60
N THR A 65 12.08 -0.89 21.75
CA THR A 65 11.76 -1.81 20.67
C THR A 65 10.96 -1.12 19.57
N ARG A 66 10.02 -0.24 19.94
CA ARG A 66 9.25 0.55 18.97
C ARG A 66 10.14 1.53 18.20
N GLN A 67 11.08 2.21 18.86
CA GLN A 67 12.06 3.08 18.20
C GLN A 67 12.97 2.29 17.24
N LEU A 68 13.38 1.08 17.62
CA LEU A 68 14.10 0.20 16.72
C LEU A 68 13.29 -0.17 15.47
N PHE A 69 11.97 -0.37 15.63
CA PHE A 69 11.06 -0.58 14.51
C PHE A 69 10.96 0.67 13.63
N TYR A 70 10.61 1.83 14.19
CA TYR A 70 10.43 3.08 13.44
C TYR A 70 11.69 3.46 12.65
N SER A 71 12.86 3.37 13.27
CA SER A 71 14.15 3.64 12.60
C SER A 71 14.47 2.67 11.45
N SER A 72 13.82 1.50 11.40
CA SER A 72 14.04 0.48 10.38
C SER A 72 12.98 0.47 9.28
N TYR A 73 11.72 0.73 9.66
CA TYR A 73 10.56 0.41 8.85
C TYR A 73 9.52 1.53 8.79
N GLY A 74 9.74 2.66 9.46
CA GLY A 74 8.83 3.80 9.44
C GLY A 74 7.47 3.51 10.07
N ASP A 75 6.44 4.06 9.45
CA ASP A 75 5.10 4.19 10.02
C ASP A 75 4.16 3.00 9.73
N LEU A 76 4.73 1.88 9.29
CA LEU A 76 4.00 0.63 9.05
C LEU A 76 3.07 0.15 10.17
N PRO A 77 3.37 0.31 11.48
CA PRO A 77 2.51 -0.21 12.54
C PRO A 77 1.14 0.46 12.56
N TYR A 78 1.02 1.72 12.10
CA TYR A 78 -0.27 2.42 12.04
C TYR A 78 -1.24 1.76 11.05
N LEU A 79 -0.75 1.01 10.06
CA LEU A 79 -1.62 0.22 9.17
C LEU A 79 -2.43 -0.85 9.92
N LEU A 80 -2.01 -1.26 11.12
CA LEU A 80 -2.76 -2.22 11.93
C LEU A 80 -4.07 -1.63 12.48
N ASP A 81 -4.15 -0.31 12.55
CA ASP A 81 -5.26 0.45 13.14
C ASP A 81 -6.09 1.20 12.09
N VAL A 82 -5.63 1.27 10.84
CA VAL A 82 -6.44 1.77 9.73
C VAL A 82 -7.60 0.81 9.49
N LYS A 83 -8.81 1.29 9.77
CA LYS A 83 -10.04 0.56 9.47
C LYS A 83 -10.24 0.47 7.96
N VAL A 84 -10.61 -0.72 7.49
CA VAL A 84 -11.02 -0.94 6.10
C VAL A 84 -12.53 -1.03 6.06
N ASP A 85 -13.15 0.06 5.61
CA ASP A 85 -14.58 0.09 5.32
C ASP A 85 -14.82 -0.60 3.97
N GLU A 86 -15.44 -1.78 4.02
CA GLU A 86 -15.72 -2.58 2.84
C GLU A 86 -16.73 -1.91 1.90
N GLN A 87 -17.70 -1.15 2.43
CA GLN A 87 -18.71 -0.47 1.61
C GLN A 87 -18.07 0.69 0.86
N LEU A 88 -17.25 1.49 1.53
CA LEU A 88 -16.47 2.55 0.87
C LEU A 88 -15.52 1.98 -0.18
N PHE A 89 -14.82 0.88 0.12
CA PHE A 89 -13.90 0.28 -0.85
C PHE A 89 -14.63 -0.24 -2.09
N ARG A 90 -15.79 -0.88 -1.92
CA ARG A 90 -16.61 -1.35 -3.05
C ARG A 90 -17.12 -0.20 -3.91
N ALA A 91 -17.60 0.88 -3.27
CA ALA A 91 -17.98 2.10 -3.97
C ALA A 91 -16.80 2.67 -4.76
N LEU A 92 -15.63 2.82 -4.13
CA LEU A 92 -14.41 3.31 -4.75
C LEU A 92 -13.99 2.47 -5.96
N ALA A 93 -14.08 1.13 -5.84
CA ALA A 93 -13.71 0.22 -6.91
C ALA A 93 -14.55 0.42 -8.18
N GLN A 94 -15.81 0.85 -8.08
CA GLN A 94 -16.65 1.11 -9.25
C GLN A 94 -16.06 2.18 -10.17
N TYR A 95 -15.31 3.12 -9.62
CA TYR A 95 -14.71 4.22 -10.37
C TYR A 95 -13.31 3.92 -10.90
N TRP A 96 -12.75 2.74 -10.62
CA TRP A 96 -11.49 2.34 -11.22
C TRP A 96 -11.68 2.07 -12.72
N ASN A 97 -10.89 2.79 -13.52
CA ASN A 97 -10.84 2.70 -14.97
C ASN A 97 -9.61 1.89 -15.42
N PRO A 98 -9.78 0.63 -15.86
CA PRO A 98 -8.66 -0.21 -16.27
C PRO A 98 -7.96 0.20 -17.57
N ALA A 99 -8.53 1.13 -18.34
CA ALA A 99 -7.94 1.62 -19.59
C ALA A 99 -6.85 2.65 -19.28
N TYR A 100 -7.10 3.55 -18.33
CA TYR A 100 -6.15 4.57 -17.89
C TYR A 100 -5.38 4.20 -16.61
N SER A 101 -5.79 3.14 -15.89
CA SER A 101 -5.23 2.74 -14.59
C SER A 101 -5.30 3.85 -13.53
N CYS A 102 -6.45 4.53 -13.47
CA CYS A 102 -6.78 5.55 -12.48
C CYS A 102 -8.23 5.38 -11.99
N PHE A 103 -8.60 6.13 -10.96
CA PHE A 103 -9.99 6.35 -10.57
C PHE A 103 -10.54 7.57 -11.31
N THR A 104 -11.69 7.40 -11.97
CA THR A 104 -12.35 8.49 -12.71
C THR A 104 -13.65 8.86 -12.02
N PHE A 105 -13.70 10.04 -11.41
CA PHE A 105 -14.87 10.60 -10.73
C PHE A 105 -15.40 11.79 -11.53
N GLY A 106 -16.33 11.54 -12.46
CA GLY A 106 -16.86 12.59 -13.32
C GLY A 106 -15.76 13.21 -14.18
N LYS A 107 -15.30 14.42 -13.83
CA LYS A 107 -14.24 15.16 -14.54
C LYS A 107 -12.86 15.03 -13.88
N VAL A 108 -12.77 14.37 -12.72
CA VAL A 108 -11.55 14.26 -11.95
C VAL A 108 -10.97 12.86 -12.07
N ASP A 109 -9.72 12.76 -12.50
CA ASP A 109 -8.95 11.51 -12.48
C ASP A 109 -7.93 11.54 -11.34
N LEU A 110 -7.88 10.48 -10.55
CA LEU A 110 -6.95 10.33 -9.44
C LEU A 110 -6.27 8.96 -9.45
N VAL A 111 -5.01 8.94 -9.05
CA VAL A 111 -4.25 7.70 -8.93
C VAL A 111 -3.19 7.87 -7.84
N PRO A 112 -2.97 6.88 -6.96
CA PRO A 112 -1.92 6.98 -5.98
C PRO A 112 -0.54 6.99 -6.64
N THR A 113 0.31 7.91 -6.19
CA THR A 113 1.66 8.12 -6.74
C THR A 113 2.76 7.52 -5.86
N VAL A 114 3.97 7.45 -6.41
CA VAL A 114 5.15 6.98 -5.66
C VAL A 114 5.46 7.92 -4.50
N GLU A 115 5.31 9.22 -4.72
CA GLU A 115 5.57 10.28 -3.77
C GLU A 115 4.60 10.20 -2.58
N GLU A 116 3.30 10.07 -2.85
CA GLU A 116 2.26 9.97 -1.82
C GLU A 116 2.42 8.70 -0.98
N TYR A 117 2.65 7.54 -1.61
CA TYR A 117 2.86 6.30 -0.87
C TYR A 117 4.18 6.29 -0.12
N THR A 118 5.22 6.97 -0.62
CA THR A 118 6.47 7.17 0.12
C THR A 118 6.24 8.02 1.36
N ALA A 119 5.46 9.09 1.24
CA ALA A 119 5.09 9.94 2.37
C ALA A 119 4.22 9.20 3.38
N LEU A 120 3.22 8.42 2.95
CA LEU A 120 2.36 7.62 3.82
C LEU A 120 3.17 6.60 4.65
N LEU A 121 4.10 5.88 4.01
CA LEU A 121 4.92 4.86 4.69
C LEU A 121 6.00 5.46 5.59
N HIS A 122 6.50 6.66 5.24
CA HIS A 122 7.49 7.43 5.99
C HIS A 122 8.65 6.55 6.53
N CYS A 123 9.26 5.77 5.65
CA CYS A 123 10.31 4.82 6.03
C CYS A 123 11.71 5.44 5.81
N PRO A 124 12.48 5.71 6.88
CA PRO A 124 13.72 6.49 6.78
C PRO A 124 14.86 5.83 6.00
N ARG A 125 14.80 4.49 5.82
CA ARG A 125 15.89 3.71 5.22
C ARG A 125 15.73 3.51 3.71
N LEU A 126 14.62 3.96 3.13
CA LEU A 126 14.35 3.73 1.71
C LEU A 126 15.04 4.80 0.86
N GLN A 127 15.74 4.35 -0.18
CA GLN A 127 16.25 5.21 -1.24
C GLN A 127 15.18 5.30 -2.33
N MET A 128 14.67 6.50 -2.57
CA MET A 128 13.53 6.73 -3.48
C MET A 128 13.87 6.36 -4.94
N ASP A 129 15.14 6.49 -5.32
CA ASP A 129 15.68 6.19 -6.65
C ASP A 129 15.91 4.68 -6.90
N LYS A 130 15.79 3.84 -5.87
CA LYS A 130 16.10 2.41 -5.95
C LYS A 130 14.84 1.54 -5.92
N ALA A 131 14.21 1.40 -7.09
CA ALA A 131 13.04 0.54 -7.26
C ALA A 131 13.40 -0.96 -7.16
N TYR A 132 12.43 -1.77 -6.71
CA TYR A 132 12.57 -3.22 -6.71
C TYR A 132 12.69 -3.75 -8.14
N SER A 133 13.80 -4.44 -8.42
CA SER A 133 13.97 -5.24 -9.62
C SER A 133 14.32 -6.68 -9.23
N ARG A 134 13.65 -7.63 -9.90
CA ARG A 134 13.95 -9.05 -9.72
C ARG A 134 15.30 -9.34 -10.37
N THR A 135 16.30 -9.73 -9.58
CA THR A 135 17.63 -10.05 -10.13
C THR A 135 17.70 -11.48 -10.67
N ALA A 136 18.69 -11.73 -11.55
CA ALA A 136 18.98 -13.06 -12.10
C ALA A 136 19.28 -14.13 -11.02
N TYR A 137 19.91 -13.74 -9.90
CA TYR A 137 20.13 -14.64 -8.75
C TYR A 137 19.22 -14.27 -7.59
N VAL A 138 18.19 -15.09 -7.36
CA VAL A 138 17.30 -14.98 -6.20
C VAL A 138 17.64 -16.11 -5.23
N PRO A 139 18.15 -15.83 -4.01
CA PRO A 139 18.41 -16.86 -3.02
C PRO A 139 17.15 -17.69 -2.74
N ALA A 140 17.30 -18.98 -2.47
CA ALA A 140 16.15 -19.85 -2.16
C ALA A 140 15.31 -19.31 -0.98
N PHE A 141 14.00 -19.57 -0.98
CA PHE A 141 13.07 -19.10 0.05
C PHE A 141 13.58 -19.26 1.48
N TRP A 142 14.01 -20.47 1.83
CA TRP A 142 14.49 -20.80 3.17
C TRP A 142 15.75 -20.02 3.56
N LYS A 143 16.68 -19.77 2.62
CA LYS A 143 17.90 -18.97 2.88
C LYS A 143 17.55 -17.54 3.26
N LYS A 144 16.56 -16.95 2.59
CA LYS A 144 16.07 -15.60 2.90
C LYS A 144 15.44 -15.58 4.29
N LEU A 145 14.57 -16.54 4.59
CA LEU A 145 13.96 -16.63 5.91
C LEU A 145 15.00 -16.88 7.01
N MET A 146 16.03 -17.69 6.80
CA MET A 146 17.14 -17.84 7.75
C MET A 146 17.84 -16.50 8.01
N ASN A 147 18.15 -15.74 6.95
CA ASN A 147 18.81 -14.44 7.11
C ASN A 147 17.93 -13.44 7.88
N ILE A 148 16.63 -13.41 7.59
CA ILE A 148 15.68 -12.50 8.24
C ILE A 148 15.45 -12.91 9.69
N THR A 149 15.17 -14.20 9.93
CA THR A 149 14.77 -14.73 11.24
C THR A 149 15.94 -15.06 12.16
N GLY A 150 17.13 -15.32 11.63
CA GLY A 150 18.26 -15.87 12.41
C GLY A 150 18.11 -17.35 12.78
N MET A 151 17.08 -18.05 12.29
CA MET A 151 16.83 -19.46 12.62
C MET A 151 17.65 -20.43 11.76
N SER A 152 17.79 -21.67 12.22
CA SER A 152 18.47 -22.73 11.49
C SER A 152 17.67 -23.20 10.27
N GLU A 153 18.38 -23.78 9.29
CA GLU A 153 17.77 -24.36 8.09
C GLU A 153 16.68 -25.37 8.43
N GLN A 154 16.98 -26.29 9.36
CA GLN A 154 16.04 -27.32 9.81
C GLN A 154 14.75 -26.73 10.37
N TRP A 155 14.86 -25.66 11.18
CA TRP A 155 13.69 -25.01 11.77
C TRP A 155 12.80 -24.38 10.70
N ILE A 156 13.41 -23.75 9.70
CA ILE A 156 12.73 -23.05 8.60
C ILE A 156 12.08 -24.04 7.64
N MET A 157 12.84 -25.05 7.19
CA MET A 157 12.36 -26.06 6.24
C MET A 157 11.17 -26.84 6.79
N ALA A 158 11.16 -27.16 8.09
CA ALA A 158 10.02 -27.81 8.74
C ALA A 158 8.73 -26.97 8.76
N ARG A 159 8.83 -25.65 8.54
CA ARG A 159 7.73 -24.69 8.69
C ARG A 159 7.27 -24.06 7.38
N ILE A 160 8.05 -24.21 6.31
CA ILE A 160 7.65 -23.85 4.95
C ILE A 160 6.67 -24.91 4.44
N LYS A 161 5.54 -24.46 3.91
CA LYS A 161 4.54 -25.32 3.29
C LYS A 161 4.15 -24.78 1.92
N GLN A 162 3.80 -25.67 1.00
CA GLN A 162 3.18 -25.28 -0.26
C GLN A 162 1.71 -24.93 0.00
N LYS A 163 1.26 -23.77 -0.48
CA LYS A 163 -0.11 -23.31 -0.40
C LYS A 163 -0.51 -22.71 -1.75
N GLY A 164 -1.30 -23.46 -2.52
CA GLY A 164 -1.53 -23.15 -3.93
C GLY A 164 -0.21 -23.18 -4.71
N GLU A 165 0.03 -22.13 -5.48
CA GLU A 165 1.24 -21.98 -6.31
C GLU A 165 2.46 -21.47 -5.55
N CYS A 166 2.30 -21.06 -4.29
CA CYS A 166 3.37 -20.42 -3.52
C CYS A 166 3.86 -21.29 -2.37
N LYS A 167 5.17 -21.19 -2.09
CA LYS A 167 5.73 -21.63 -0.81
C LYS A 167 5.51 -20.52 0.21
N CYS A 168 5.06 -20.89 1.38
CA CYS A 168 4.63 -19.96 2.41
C CYS A 168 5.08 -20.40 3.80
N ILE A 169 5.24 -19.44 4.71
CA ILE A 169 5.35 -19.68 6.15
C ILE A 169 4.10 -19.12 6.85
N SER A 170 3.58 -19.85 7.84
CA SER A 170 2.36 -19.43 8.54
C SER A 170 2.63 -18.28 9.51
N TRP A 171 1.64 -17.38 9.64
CA TRP A 171 1.65 -16.32 10.65
C TRP A 171 1.83 -16.88 12.06
N LYS A 172 1.20 -18.03 12.38
CA LYS A 172 1.34 -18.67 13.70
C LYS A 172 2.81 -18.95 14.03
N ASN A 173 3.56 -19.52 13.08
CA ASN A 173 4.98 -19.80 13.26
C ASN A 173 5.81 -18.51 13.45
N LEU A 174 5.50 -17.46 12.69
CA LEU A 174 6.19 -16.17 12.81
C LEU A 174 5.87 -15.48 14.14
N ARG A 175 4.61 -15.53 14.57
CA ARG A 175 4.16 -14.97 15.86
C ARG A 175 4.86 -15.64 17.04
N ASP A 176 4.87 -16.96 17.06
CA ASP A 176 5.49 -17.73 18.15
C ASP A 176 7.00 -17.43 18.20
N LEU A 177 7.62 -17.26 17.02
CA LEU A 177 9.01 -16.83 16.91
C LEU A 177 9.22 -15.40 17.46
N ILE A 178 8.40 -14.42 17.08
CA ILE A 178 8.50 -13.02 17.57
C ILE A 178 8.44 -12.95 19.09
N ILE A 179 7.59 -13.77 19.71
CA ILE A 179 7.42 -13.79 21.18
C ILE A 179 8.66 -14.38 21.85
N ALA A 180 9.23 -15.45 21.30
CA ALA A 180 10.35 -16.17 21.90
C ALA A 180 11.74 -15.68 21.46
N HIS A 181 11.83 -14.74 20.50
CA HIS A 181 13.10 -14.38 19.89
C HIS A 181 14.04 -13.66 20.90
N PRO A 182 15.25 -14.17 21.14
CA PRO A 182 16.18 -13.54 22.09
C PRO A 182 16.82 -12.26 21.54
N ASP A 183 17.03 -12.19 20.23
CA ASP A 183 17.57 -11.00 19.55
C ASP A 183 16.43 -10.02 19.22
N GLY A 184 16.51 -8.81 19.78
CA GLY A 184 15.52 -7.75 19.58
C GLY A 184 15.44 -7.22 18.15
N LYS A 185 16.56 -7.19 17.40
CA LYS A 185 16.56 -6.76 15.99
C LYS A 185 15.86 -7.79 15.11
N LYS A 186 16.19 -9.07 15.28
CA LYS A 186 15.51 -10.16 14.54
C LYS A 186 14.02 -10.22 14.85
N LYS A 187 13.64 -10.02 16.11
CA LYS A 187 12.24 -9.89 16.53
C LYS A 187 11.50 -8.80 15.72
N VAL A 188 12.10 -7.61 15.63
CA VAL A 188 11.56 -6.47 14.88
C VAL A 188 11.48 -6.79 13.38
N ASP A 189 12.49 -7.43 12.81
CA ASP A 189 12.52 -7.80 11.38
C ASP A 189 11.43 -8.84 11.04
N VAL A 190 11.21 -9.85 11.89
CA VAL A 190 10.16 -10.86 11.69
C VAL A 190 8.76 -10.25 11.84
N PHE A 191 8.58 -9.31 12.77
CA PHE A 191 7.33 -8.57 12.89
C PHE A 191 7.05 -7.71 11.66
N ALA A 192 8.05 -6.99 11.14
CA ALA A 192 7.93 -6.22 9.91
C ALA A 192 7.61 -7.12 8.71
N LEU A 193 8.30 -8.25 8.55
CA LEU A 193 8.01 -9.24 7.51
C LEU A 193 6.54 -9.69 7.56
N SER A 194 5.99 -9.83 8.77
CA SER A 194 4.60 -10.21 8.98
C SER A 194 3.62 -9.11 8.55
N ILE A 195 3.92 -7.83 8.80
CA ILE A 195 3.13 -6.71 8.25
C ILE A 195 3.18 -6.72 6.72
N TYR A 196 4.37 -6.88 6.12
CA TYR A 196 4.49 -6.95 4.66
C TYR A 196 3.66 -8.09 4.06
N GLY A 197 3.67 -9.29 4.66
CA GLY A 197 2.94 -10.43 4.08
C GLY A 197 1.46 -10.51 4.44
N LEU A 198 1.03 -9.92 5.55
CA LEU A 198 -0.36 -10.02 6.02
C LEU A 198 -1.19 -8.77 5.74
N VAL A 199 -0.57 -7.62 5.54
CA VAL A 199 -1.24 -6.33 5.33
C VAL A 199 -0.92 -5.75 3.97
N ILE A 200 0.36 -5.71 3.58
CA ILE A 200 0.78 -5.01 2.36
C ILE A 200 0.59 -5.88 1.12
N PHE A 201 1.00 -7.15 1.20
CA PHE A 201 0.90 -8.14 0.13
C PHE A 201 0.11 -9.39 0.59
N PRO A 202 -1.19 -9.26 0.93
CA PRO A 202 -1.99 -10.33 1.54
C PRO A 202 -2.45 -11.40 0.53
N ARG A 203 -1.50 -11.99 -0.22
CA ARG A 203 -1.80 -12.99 -1.25
C ARG A 203 -2.47 -14.22 -0.69
N ALA A 204 -1.94 -14.78 0.41
CA ALA A 204 -2.49 -15.96 1.07
C ALA A 204 -2.83 -15.67 2.54
N LEU A 205 -4.12 -15.70 2.90
CA LEU A 205 -4.57 -15.41 4.25
C LEU A 205 -3.85 -16.30 5.30
N GLY A 206 -3.34 -15.66 6.35
CA GLY A 206 -2.63 -16.20 7.49
C GLY A 206 -1.19 -16.61 7.20
N HIS A 207 -0.62 -16.22 6.05
CA HIS A 207 0.66 -16.71 5.56
C HIS A 207 1.48 -15.60 4.90
N VAL A 208 2.80 -15.74 4.96
CA VAL A 208 3.76 -14.92 4.22
C VAL A 208 4.35 -15.80 3.12
N ASP A 209 4.25 -15.34 1.87
CA ASP A 209 4.75 -16.09 0.72
C ASP A 209 6.23 -15.78 0.39
N GLU A 210 6.78 -16.55 -0.55
CA GLU A 210 8.16 -16.39 -1.00
C GLU A 210 8.45 -15.02 -1.62
N ALA A 211 7.52 -14.45 -2.39
CA ALA A 211 7.72 -13.18 -3.09
C ALA A 211 7.83 -12.00 -2.11
N VAL A 212 7.07 -12.05 -1.02
CA VAL A 212 7.20 -11.07 0.07
C VAL A 212 8.58 -11.14 0.71
N SER A 213 9.12 -12.35 0.91
CA SER A 213 10.47 -12.50 1.48
C SER A 213 11.57 -12.06 0.51
N ASP A 214 11.35 -12.19 -0.80
CA ASP A 214 12.24 -11.62 -1.84
C ASP A 214 12.30 -10.10 -1.75
N LEU A 215 11.14 -9.45 -1.71
CA LEU A 215 11.03 -8.00 -1.53
C LEU A 215 11.66 -7.56 -0.21
N PHE A 216 11.33 -8.24 0.89
CA PHE A 216 11.82 -7.87 2.22
C PHE A 216 13.34 -7.94 2.34
N ASN A 217 13.96 -8.97 1.76
CA ASN A 217 15.42 -9.09 1.72
C ASN A 217 16.08 -7.93 0.95
N ARG A 218 15.38 -7.29 0.00
CA ARG A 218 15.86 -6.11 -0.73
C ARG A 218 15.73 -4.81 0.06
N LEU A 219 14.78 -4.71 0.98
CA LEU A 219 14.62 -3.53 1.85
C LEU A 219 15.91 -3.25 2.62
N SER A 220 16.61 -4.29 3.08
CA SER A 220 17.91 -4.17 3.75
C SER A 220 18.99 -3.49 2.88
N LYS A 221 18.79 -3.40 1.57
CA LYS A 221 19.69 -2.79 0.58
C LYS A 221 19.21 -1.40 0.12
N GLY A 222 18.28 -0.79 0.85
CA GLY A 222 17.72 0.53 0.58
C GLY A 222 16.66 0.56 -0.52
N VAL A 223 16.19 -0.60 -1.00
CA VAL A 223 15.19 -0.66 -2.08
C VAL A 223 13.81 -0.24 -1.56
N THR A 224 13.13 0.67 -2.25
CA THR A 224 11.75 1.05 -1.90
C THR A 224 10.74 -0.02 -2.35
N PRO A 225 9.78 -0.42 -1.49
CA PRO A 225 8.70 -1.32 -1.87
C PRO A 225 7.56 -0.58 -2.58
N VAL A 226 7.53 0.76 -2.56
CA VAL A 226 6.38 1.56 -3.03
C VAL A 226 5.95 1.20 -4.46
N PRO A 227 6.86 1.10 -5.46
CA PRO A 227 6.47 0.69 -6.81
C PRO A 227 5.81 -0.69 -6.85
N ALA A 228 6.26 -1.64 -6.02
CA ALA A 228 5.66 -2.97 -5.94
C ALA A 228 4.26 -2.95 -5.28
N ILE A 229 4.05 -2.08 -4.29
CA ILE A 229 2.75 -1.90 -3.63
C ILE A 229 1.74 -1.32 -4.63
N LEU A 230 2.12 -0.27 -5.36
CA LEU A 230 1.29 0.36 -6.39
C LEU A 230 0.98 -0.63 -7.52
N ALA A 231 2.00 -1.34 -8.01
CA ALA A 231 1.82 -2.36 -9.04
C ALA A 231 0.83 -3.46 -8.62
N GLU A 232 0.92 -3.97 -7.39
CA GLU A 232 -0.01 -4.98 -6.89
C GLU A 232 -1.44 -4.43 -6.73
N THR A 233 -1.56 -3.20 -6.25
CA THR A 233 -2.85 -2.47 -6.16
C THR A 233 -3.49 -2.37 -7.54
N PHE A 234 -2.78 -1.84 -8.54
CA PHE A 234 -3.31 -1.64 -9.89
C PHE A 234 -3.63 -2.96 -10.57
N ARG A 235 -2.74 -3.95 -10.44
CA ARG A 235 -2.94 -5.30 -10.98
C ARG A 235 -4.22 -5.91 -10.42
N SER A 236 -4.45 -5.79 -9.11
CA SER A 236 -5.63 -6.36 -8.48
C SER A 236 -6.92 -5.59 -8.83
N MET A 237 -6.88 -4.26 -8.90
CA MET A 237 -8.03 -3.45 -9.31
C MET A 237 -8.42 -3.75 -10.75
N ASN A 238 -7.43 -3.81 -11.67
CA ASN A 238 -7.64 -4.19 -13.06
C ASN A 238 -8.26 -5.57 -13.19
N ALA A 239 -7.73 -6.56 -12.47
CA ALA A 239 -8.27 -7.92 -12.49
C ALA A 239 -9.74 -7.95 -12.02
N CYS A 240 -10.05 -7.32 -10.89
CA CYS A 240 -11.41 -7.31 -10.35
C CYS A 240 -12.38 -6.55 -11.26
N ARG A 241 -12.00 -5.39 -11.80
CA ARG A 241 -12.88 -4.59 -12.66
C ARG A 241 -13.18 -5.24 -14.00
N ARG A 242 -12.17 -5.86 -14.63
CA ARG A 242 -12.37 -6.58 -15.89
C ARG A 242 -13.22 -7.84 -15.70
N ALA A 243 -13.04 -8.54 -14.57
CA ALA A 243 -13.85 -9.72 -14.25
C ALA A 243 -15.26 -9.38 -13.75
N GLY A 244 -15.50 -8.15 -13.26
CA GLY A 244 -16.75 -7.76 -12.60
C GLY A 244 -16.89 -8.33 -11.19
N GLU A 245 -15.91 -9.10 -10.72
CA GLU A 245 -15.89 -9.70 -9.40
C GLU A 245 -14.46 -10.06 -8.99
N GLY A 246 -14.27 -10.41 -7.72
CA GLY A 246 -13.04 -11.01 -7.23
C GLY A 246 -12.64 -10.53 -5.85
N ARG A 247 -11.48 -10.98 -5.39
CA ARG A 247 -10.87 -10.51 -4.15
C ARG A 247 -9.76 -9.53 -4.46
N PHE A 248 -9.80 -8.36 -3.85
CA PHE A 248 -8.68 -7.43 -3.85
C PHE A 248 -7.46 -8.05 -3.15
N ILE A 249 -6.34 -8.11 -3.85
CA ILE A 249 -5.04 -8.54 -3.34
C ILE A 249 -4.12 -7.31 -3.37
N GLY A 250 -3.91 -6.70 -2.21
CA GLY A 250 -3.10 -5.51 -2.04
C GLY A 250 -3.35 -4.89 -0.67
N CYS A 251 -2.73 -3.73 -0.42
CA CYS A 251 -2.88 -3.04 0.86
C CYS A 251 -4.10 -2.12 0.85
N ALA A 252 -5.25 -2.65 1.25
CA ALA A 252 -6.50 -1.87 1.29
C ALA A 252 -6.40 -0.68 2.26
N GLN A 253 -5.66 -0.83 3.36
CA GLN A 253 -5.40 0.22 4.32
C GLN A 253 -4.69 1.42 3.68
N LEU A 254 -3.65 1.18 2.87
CA LEU A 254 -2.94 2.26 2.19
C LEU A 254 -3.81 2.95 1.15
N LEU A 255 -4.57 2.18 0.37
CA LEU A 255 -5.45 2.76 -0.64
C LEU A 255 -6.54 3.63 -0.01
N LEU A 256 -7.16 3.17 1.07
CA LEU A 256 -8.17 3.98 1.77
C LEU A 256 -7.54 5.16 2.53
N ALA A 257 -6.34 5.00 3.09
CA ALA A 257 -5.61 6.11 3.70
C ALA A 257 -5.30 7.22 2.68
N TRP A 258 -4.82 6.84 1.50
CA TRP A 258 -4.63 7.75 0.36
C TRP A 258 -5.95 8.39 -0.08
N PHE A 259 -7.00 7.59 -0.29
CA PHE A 259 -8.30 8.13 -0.69
C PHE A 259 -8.81 9.16 0.33
N HIS A 260 -8.73 8.86 1.63
CA HIS A 260 -9.15 9.79 2.66
C HIS A 260 -8.34 11.09 2.70
N SER A 261 -7.05 11.07 2.32
CA SER A 261 -6.24 12.30 2.30
C SER A 261 -6.63 13.28 1.20
N HIS A 262 -7.27 12.82 0.10
CA HIS A 262 -7.70 13.71 -0.99
C HIS A 262 -9.14 14.20 -0.84
N PHE A 263 -10.01 13.44 -0.19
CA PHE A 263 -11.46 13.68 -0.22
C PHE A 263 -12.06 14.19 1.09
N TRP A 264 -11.39 14.00 2.22
CA TRP A 264 -11.91 14.47 3.49
C TRP A 264 -11.15 15.72 3.92
N LYS A 265 -11.83 16.88 3.92
CA LYS A 265 -11.30 18.20 4.32
C LYS A 265 -10.74 18.19 5.74
N VAL A 266 -9.57 17.63 5.94
CA VAL A 266 -8.69 17.94 7.06
C VAL A 266 -8.05 19.27 6.68
N LYS A 267 -8.65 20.38 7.15
CA LYS A 267 -8.21 21.78 6.96
C LYS A 267 -6.86 21.91 6.25
N LYS A 268 -6.87 22.04 4.90
CA LYS A 268 -5.72 22.40 4.05
C LYS A 268 -4.38 22.03 4.69
N VAL A 269 -4.08 20.74 4.81
CA VAL A 269 -2.69 20.31 5.03
C VAL A 269 -2.05 20.22 3.66
N LEU A 270 -2.00 21.38 2.98
CA LEU A 270 -1.19 21.65 1.80
C LEU A 270 0.13 20.91 1.94
N TYR A 271 0.38 19.97 1.03
CA TYR A 271 1.71 19.50 0.64
C TYR A 271 2.79 19.65 1.73
N ARG A 272 2.61 19.03 2.90
CA ARG A 272 3.73 18.78 3.83
C ARG A 272 4.55 17.59 3.33
N VAL A 273 4.87 17.67 2.04
CA VAL A 273 5.82 16.81 1.36
C VAL A 273 7.19 17.15 1.98
N PHE A 274 7.71 16.20 2.75
CA PHE A 274 9.06 16.18 3.34
C PHE A 274 9.33 17.00 4.62
N SER A 275 8.43 17.03 5.61
CA SER A 275 8.91 17.26 6.99
C SER A 275 9.18 15.90 7.64
N GLY A 276 10.42 15.62 8.06
CA GLY A 276 10.77 14.37 8.78
C GLY A 276 10.08 14.19 10.14
N HIS A 277 9.16 15.08 10.49
CA HIS A 277 8.36 15.06 11.71
C HIS A 277 6.87 14.76 11.45
N TYR A 278 6.47 14.58 10.18
CA TYR A 278 5.09 14.34 9.81
C TYR A 278 4.85 12.86 9.50
N SER A 279 3.81 12.30 10.13
CA SER A 279 3.41 10.91 10.00
C SER A 279 1.97 10.86 9.52
N PRO A 280 1.72 10.79 8.19
CA PRO A 280 0.36 10.86 7.66
C PRO A 280 -0.52 9.73 8.18
N LEU A 281 0.00 8.49 8.24
CA LEU A 281 -0.75 7.35 8.75
C LEU A 281 -1.14 7.51 10.22
N LYS A 282 -0.28 8.12 11.05
CA LYS A 282 -0.60 8.39 12.45
C LYS A 282 -1.77 9.36 12.58
N GLU A 283 -1.79 10.42 11.79
CA GLU A 283 -2.88 11.41 11.79
C GLU A 283 -4.20 10.79 11.28
N ILE A 284 -4.10 10.01 10.22
CA ILE A 284 -5.21 9.26 9.62
C ILE A 284 -5.86 8.31 10.63
N VAL A 285 -5.07 7.66 11.50
CA VAL A 285 -5.58 6.79 12.58
C VAL A 285 -6.16 7.61 13.75
N ALA A 286 -5.58 8.77 14.07
CA ALA A 286 -6.04 9.61 15.17
C ALA A 286 -7.33 10.39 14.87
N THR A 287 -7.64 10.63 13.59
CA THR A 287 -8.78 11.44 13.17
C THR A 287 -10.09 10.65 13.32
N PRO A 288 -11.08 11.13 14.10
CA PRO A 288 -12.38 10.49 14.23
C PRO A 288 -13.10 10.46 12.88
N ARG A 289 -13.62 9.29 12.51
CA ARG A 289 -14.32 9.10 11.22
C ARG A 289 -15.80 8.85 11.43
N ARG A 290 -16.60 9.25 10.44
CA ARG A 290 -17.95 8.73 10.26
C ARG A 290 -17.83 7.35 9.67
N ASP A 291 -17.72 6.36 10.52
CA ASP A 291 -17.84 4.96 10.11
C ASP A 291 -19.33 4.68 9.77
N ASN A 292 -19.59 3.80 8.80
CA ASN A 292 -20.93 3.29 8.40
C ASN A 292 -21.75 4.15 7.43
N ILE A 293 -21.13 4.73 6.40
CA ILE A 293 -21.88 5.26 5.26
C ILE A 293 -22.22 4.09 4.33
N SER A 294 -23.50 3.93 3.97
CA SER A 294 -23.91 2.86 3.05
C SER A 294 -23.18 2.97 1.71
N GLU A 295 -23.00 1.84 1.02
CA GLU A 295 -22.33 1.80 -0.28
C GLU A 295 -23.01 2.73 -1.29
N GLU A 296 -24.35 2.76 -1.30
CA GLU A 296 -25.14 3.63 -2.19
C GLU A 296 -24.89 5.11 -1.91
N ASN A 297 -24.79 5.48 -0.63
CA ASN A 297 -24.48 6.85 -0.23
C ASN A 297 -23.04 7.22 -0.59
N CYS A 298 -22.09 6.30 -0.44
CA CYS A 298 -20.72 6.49 -0.91
C CYS A 298 -20.69 6.70 -2.43
N ILE A 299 -21.37 5.85 -3.21
CA ILE A 299 -21.48 6.00 -4.67
C ILE A 299 -22.10 7.35 -5.03
N ALA A 300 -23.19 7.76 -4.36
CA ALA A 300 -23.83 9.05 -4.61
C ALA A 300 -22.89 10.23 -4.32
N ILE A 301 -22.09 10.17 -3.25
CA ILE A 301 -21.06 11.18 -2.95
C ILE A 301 -20.02 11.22 -4.07
N LEU A 302 -19.47 10.05 -4.44
CA LEU A 302 -18.41 9.93 -5.45
C LEU A 302 -18.87 10.38 -6.85
N GLN A 303 -20.13 10.14 -7.21
CA GLN A 303 -20.73 10.58 -8.47
C GLN A 303 -20.83 12.10 -8.60
N ASN A 304 -20.99 12.80 -7.49
CA ASN A 304 -21.26 14.24 -7.46
C ASN A 304 -20.02 15.09 -7.12
N LEU A 305 -18.84 14.46 -7.01
CA LEU A 305 -17.58 15.15 -6.75
C LEU A 305 -17.31 16.23 -7.81
N GLN A 306 -16.98 17.43 -7.35
CA GLN A 306 -16.50 18.53 -8.19
C GLN A 306 -14.98 18.68 -8.06
N ASP A 307 -14.36 19.42 -8.98
CA ASP A 307 -12.92 19.71 -8.95
C ASP A 307 -12.48 20.36 -7.62
N ASP A 308 -13.34 21.19 -7.00
CA ASP A 308 -13.09 21.85 -5.70
C ASP A 308 -13.24 20.92 -4.48
N ASP A 309 -13.74 19.69 -4.67
CA ASP A 309 -13.89 18.68 -3.62
C ASP A 309 -12.66 17.76 -3.50
N VAL A 310 -11.69 17.91 -4.40
CA VAL A 310 -10.46 17.10 -4.47
C VAL A 310 -9.24 18.00 -4.26
N GLU A 311 -8.41 17.66 -3.28
CA GLU A 311 -7.08 18.29 -3.09
C GLU A 311 -6.00 17.65 -3.96
#